data_AF-A0A1N7CA56-F1
#
_entry.id   AF-A0A1N7CA56-F1
#
_cell.length_a   1.000
_cell.length_b   1.000
_cell.length_c   1.000
_cell.angle_alpha   90.00
_cell.angle_beta   90.00
_cell.angle_gamma   90.00
#
_symmetry.space_group_name_H-M   'P 1'
#
loop_
_entity.id
_entity.type
_entity.pdbx_description
1 polymer ?
#
loop_
_entity_poly.entity_id
_entity_poly.type
_entity_poly.pdbx_seq_one_letter_code
_entity_poly.pdbx_strand_id
1 'polypeptide(L)'
;MSSESLEDALETVQEELESLGVDDALAREVVSYRLLVERLGEERNNEWWESIVFTETGRDRLEEVTPKTAVKARIDLAQRIGRKVEQDRLPENTVSLFYLGPTAESQIDAELENIGKEDVPFDALESLSITFDEAGWADGLVDDTEPAIDTTETVMQIGDISDESELKSRRTLREVARQCVVAYGHSTHNSLRVPYYNIDR
;
A
#
# COMPACT_ATOMS: atom_id res chain seq x y z
N MET A 1 -5.84 3.22 19.88
CA MET A 1 -4.69 2.81 19.06
C MET A 1 -4.08 4.10 18.52
N SER A 2 -2.82 4.38 18.85
CA SER A 2 -2.08 5.59 18.43
C SER A 2 -1.36 5.35 17.10
N SER A 3 -0.85 6.40 16.46
CA SER A 3 0.04 6.31 15.28
C SER A 3 1.19 5.32 15.51
N GLU A 4 1.72 5.25 16.74
CA GLU A 4 2.75 4.29 17.18
C GLU A 4 2.38 2.83 16.85
N SER A 5 1.10 2.46 16.98
CA SER A 5 0.67 1.09 16.65
C SER A 5 0.69 0.76 15.15
N LEU A 6 0.59 1.78 14.29
CA LEU A 6 0.71 1.62 12.84
C LEU A 6 2.18 1.64 12.41
N GLU A 7 3.02 2.45 13.06
CA GLU A 7 4.47 2.46 12.88
C GLU A 7 5.07 1.09 13.23
N ASP A 8 4.75 0.55 14.41
CA ASP A 8 5.18 -0.79 14.85
C ASP A 8 4.73 -1.89 13.87
N ALA A 9 3.48 -1.81 13.40
CA ALA A 9 2.94 -2.77 12.44
C ALA A 9 3.68 -2.68 11.09
N LEU A 10 3.95 -1.46 10.62
CA LEU A 10 4.68 -1.24 9.37
C LEU A 10 6.12 -1.75 9.45
N GLU A 11 6.82 -1.51 10.56
CA GLU A 11 8.17 -2.06 10.81
C GLU A 11 8.13 -3.59 10.78
N THR A 12 7.18 -4.19 11.50
CA THR A 12 7.01 -5.65 11.54
C THR A 12 6.75 -6.23 10.15
N VAL A 13 5.88 -5.61 9.34
CA VAL A 13 5.60 -6.07 7.97
C VAL A 13 6.85 -6.00 7.09
N GLN A 14 7.71 -4.99 7.28
CA GLN A 14 8.97 -4.93 6.54
C GLN A 14 9.91 -6.07 6.94
N GLU A 15 10.06 -6.36 8.22
CA GLU A 15 10.85 -7.51 8.70
C GLU A 15 10.30 -8.84 8.16
N GLU A 16 8.97 -8.99 8.16
CA GLU A 16 8.26 -10.14 7.59
C GLU A 16 8.56 -10.31 6.10
N LEU A 17 8.44 -9.25 5.30
CA LEU A 17 8.76 -9.25 3.87
C LEU A 17 10.24 -9.58 3.59
N GLU A 18 11.17 -9.06 4.40
CA GLU A 18 12.59 -9.43 4.32
C GLU A 18 12.77 -10.93 4.58
N SER A 19 12.11 -11.45 5.60
CA SER A 19 12.22 -12.86 5.98
C SER A 19 11.69 -13.80 4.88
N LEU A 20 10.73 -13.32 4.07
CA LEU A 20 10.16 -14.01 2.91
C LEU A 20 11.09 -14.00 1.69
N GLY A 21 12.12 -13.14 1.66
CA GLY A 21 13.07 -13.02 0.56
C GLY A 21 12.87 -11.78 -0.33
N VAL A 22 12.10 -10.78 0.13
CA VAL A 22 12.01 -9.48 -0.54
C VAL A 22 13.20 -8.62 -0.10
N ASP A 23 14.34 -8.81 -0.77
CA ASP A 23 15.62 -8.22 -0.39
C ASP A 23 15.76 -6.75 -0.84
N ASP A 24 15.09 -6.34 -1.92
CA ASP A 24 15.14 -4.96 -2.37
C ASP A 24 14.40 -4.02 -1.39
N ALA A 25 15.17 -3.15 -0.74
CA ALA A 25 14.64 -2.25 0.29
C ALA A 25 13.55 -1.27 -0.21
N LEU A 26 13.54 -0.89 -1.50
CA LEU A 26 12.47 -0.04 -2.04
C LEU A 26 11.21 -0.87 -2.29
N ALA A 27 11.34 -2.06 -2.90
CA ALA A 27 10.20 -2.95 -3.12
C ALA A 27 9.54 -3.31 -1.80
N ARG A 28 10.33 -3.66 -0.79
CA ARG A 28 9.85 -3.98 0.56
C ARG A 28 9.08 -2.82 1.22
N GLU A 29 9.60 -1.61 1.13
CA GLU A 29 8.96 -0.39 1.67
C GLU A 29 7.66 -0.05 0.92
N VAL A 30 7.65 -0.14 -0.41
CA VAL A 30 6.45 0.10 -1.21
C VAL A 30 5.39 -0.96 -0.93
N VAL A 31 5.78 -2.23 -0.89
CA VAL A 31 4.85 -3.33 -0.61
C VAL A 31 4.30 -3.21 0.80
N SER A 32 5.12 -2.90 1.82
CA SER A 32 4.61 -2.72 3.19
C SER A 32 3.57 -1.61 3.29
N TYR A 33 3.75 -0.47 2.61
CA TYR A 33 2.72 0.57 2.53
C TYR A 33 1.44 0.07 1.85
N ARG A 34 1.57 -0.65 0.73
CA ARG A 34 0.41 -1.23 0.02
C ARG A 34 -0.36 -2.21 0.90
N LEU A 35 0.33 -3.07 1.65
CA LEU A 35 -0.31 -4.06 2.52
C LEU A 35 -0.96 -3.40 3.74
N LEU A 36 -0.31 -2.41 4.34
CA LEU A 36 -0.88 -1.62 5.43
C LEU A 36 -2.16 -0.91 4.97
N VAL A 37 -2.08 -0.15 3.87
CA VAL A 37 -3.22 0.55 3.30
C VAL A 37 -4.32 -0.43 2.95
N GLU A 38 -4.00 -1.58 2.31
CA GLU A 38 -4.96 -2.65 2.01
C GLU A 38 -5.70 -3.12 3.28
N ARG A 39 -4.95 -3.44 4.33
CA ARG A 39 -5.55 -3.90 5.59
C ARG A 39 -6.49 -2.84 6.17
N LEU A 40 -6.08 -1.58 6.19
CA LEU A 40 -6.87 -0.50 6.76
C LEU A 40 -8.17 -0.26 5.99
N GLY A 41 -8.21 -0.48 4.68
CA GLY A 41 -9.42 -0.27 3.89
C GLY A 41 -10.40 -1.45 3.81
N GLU A 42 -10.08 -2.60 4.40
CA GLU A 42 -10.98 -3.76 4.41
C GLU A 42 -12.33 -3.45 5.08
N GLU A 43 -13.35 -4.27 4.76
CA GLU A 43 -14.74 -4.09 5.24
C GLU A 43 -14.85 -4.05 6.77
N ARG A 44 -13.93 -4.71 7.48
CA ARG A 44 -13.92 -4.75 8.95
C ARG A 44 -13.20 -3.56 9.60
N ASN A 45 -12.64 -2.65 8.81
CA ASN A 45 -11.91 -1.47 9.26
C ASN A 45 -12.59 -0.19 8.76
N ASN A 46 -12.28 0.24 7.54
CA ASN A 46 -12.72 1.53 7.00
C ASN A 46 -13.61 1.44 5.75
N GLU A 47 -13.91 0.23 5.25
CA GLU A 47 -14.86 0.02 4.14
C GLU A 47 -14.47 0.77 2.85
N TRP A 48 -13.17 0.87 2.54
CA TRP A 48 -12.68 1.46 1.30
C TRP A 48 -12.81 0.50 0.11
N TRP A 49 -12.81 -0.81 0.38
CA TRP A 49 -13.05 -1.87 -0.60
C TRP A 49 -13.64 -3.13 0.04
N GLU A 50 -14.28 -3.93 -0.80
CA GLU A 50 -14.89 -5.21 -0.45
C GLU A 50 -13.82 -6.32 -0.36
N SER A 51 -13.01 -6.28 0.72
CA SER A 51 -11.90 -7.20 0.96
C SER A 51 -11.85 -7.68 2.41
N ILE A 52 -11.31 -8.90 2.58
CA ILE A 52 -11.03 -9.54 3.88
C ILE A 52 -9.70 -10.32 3.85
N VAL A 53 -8.85 -10.03 2.85
CA VAL A 53 -7.56 -10.69 2.59
C VAL A 53 -6.70 -10.81 3.84
N PHE A 54 -6.61 -9.77 4.65
CA PHE A 54 -5.79 -9.73 5.86
C PHE A 54 -6.55 -10.10 7.14
N THR A 55 -7.73 -10.71 7.03
CA THR A 55 -8.41 -11.35 8.18
C THR A 55 -7.97 -12.81 8.33
N GLU A 56 -8.16 -13.38 9.52
CA GLU A 56 -8.00 -14.82 9.80
C GLU A 56 -8.78 -15.67 8.77
N THR A 57 -10.05 -15.30 8.52
CA THR A 57 -10.90 -15.99 7.53
C THR A 57 -10.36 -15.87 6.11
N GLY A 58 -9.75 -14.75 5.75
CA GLY A 58 -9.11 -14.55 4.45
C GLY A 58 -7.86 -15.43 4.30
N ARG A 59 -7.03 -15.46 5.34
CA ARG A 59 -5.84 -16.32 5.43
C ARG A 59 -6.20 -17.80 5.28
N ASP A 60 -7.12 -18.30 6.10
CA ASP A 60 -7.54 -19.70 6.09
C ASP A 60 -8.06 -20.14 4.69
N ARG A 61 -8.82 -19.27 4.01
CA ARG A 61 -9.31 -19.54 2.65
C ARG A 61 -8.19 -19.62 1.62
N LEU A 62 -7.20 -18.75 1.70
CA LEU A 62 -6.06 -18.77 0.79
C LEU A 62 -5.13 -19.96 1.06
N GLU A 63 -4.96 -20.34 2.33
CA GLU A 63 -4.25 -21.56 2.72
C GLU A 63 -4.95 -22.82 2.20
N GLU A 64 -6.30 -22.86 2.20
CA GLU A 64 -7.06 -23.99 1.64
C GLU A 64 -6.91 -24.10 0.12
N VAL A 65 -7.03 -22.98 -0.60
CA VAL A 65 -7.09 -22.98 -2.08
C VAL A 65 -5.70 -22.98 -2.72
N THR A 66 -4.72 -22.34 -2.08
CA THR A 66 -3.36 -22.15 -2.60
C THR A 66 -2.28 -22.42 -1.53
N PRO A 67 -2.25 -23.60 -0.87
CA PRO A 67 -1.42 -23.85 0.32
C PRO A 67 0.10 -23.68 0.11
N LYS A 68 0.59 -23.75 -1.13
CA LYS A 68 2.03 -23.64 -1.45
C LYS A 68 2.49 -22.23 -1.78
N THR A 69 1.54 -21.31 -1.99
CA THR A 69 1.78 -19.95 -2.45
C THR A 69 0.80 -19.00 -1.75
N ALA A 70 0.36 -19.34 -0.54
CA ALA A 70 -0.73 -18.66 0.15
C ALA A 70 -0.31 -17.23 0.51
N VAL A 71 0.93 -17.05 0.98
CA VAL A 71 1.51 -15.76 1.32
C VAL A 71 1.62 -14.89 0.08
N LYS A 72 2.21 -15.41 -1.00
CA LYS A 72 2.30 -14.69 -2.28
C LYS A 72 0.92 -14.34 -2.82
N ALA A 73 -0.01 -15.30 -2.82
CA ALA A 73 -1.38 -15.07 -3.31
C ALA A 73 -2.10 -13.99 -2.50
N ARG A 74 -1.84 -13.89 -1.19
CA ARG A 74 -2.36 -12.84 -0.31
C ARG A 74 -1.82 -11.47 -0.70
N ILE A 75 -0.50 -11.35 -0.87
CA ILE A 75 0.17 -10.11 -1.31
C ILE A 75 -0.34 -9.69 -2.71
N ASP A 76 -0.39 -10.62 -3.66
CA ASP A 76 -0.85 -10.35 -5.02
C ASP A 76 -2.33 -9.94 -5.05
N LEU A 77 -3.17 -10.53 -4.20
CA LEU A 77 -4.59 -10.17 -4.12
C LEU A 77 -4.76 -8.78 -3.50
N ALA A 78 -4.07 -8.49 -2.39
CA ALA A 78 -4.04 -7.18 -1.75
C ALA A 78 -3.68 -6.06 -2.74
N GLN A 79 -2.57 -6.23 -3.45
CA GLN A 79 -2.11 -5.23 -4.42
C GLN A 79 -3.08 -5.06 -5.59
N ARG A 80 -3.70 -6.15 -6.08
CA ARG A 80 -4.69 -6.07 -7.17
C ARG A 80 -5.96 -5.34 -6.76
N ILE A 81 -6.41 -5.49 -5.51
CA ILE A 81 -7.60 -4.82 -4.99
C ILE A 81 -7.36 -3.32 -4.95
N GLY A 82 -6.32 -2.86 -4.25
CA GLY A 82 -5.95 -1.44 -4.20
C GLY A 82 -5.71 -0.86 -5.59
N ARG A 83 -4.96 -1.56 -6.44
CA ARG A 83 -4.72 -1.12 -7.83
C ARG A 83 -6.00 -0.94 -8.63
N LYS A 84 -6.96 -1.86 -8.52
CA LYS A 84 -8.24 -1.73 -9.21
C LYS A 84 -9.02 -0.50 -8.72
N VAL A 85 -9.06 -0.29 -7.41
CA VAL A 85 -9.74 0.85 -6.78
C VAL A 85 -9.15 2.18 -7.26
N GLU A 86 -7.83 2.28 -7.34
CA GLU A 86 -7.15 3.47 -7.87
C GLU A 86 -7.44 3.64 -9.37
N GLN A 87 -7.26 2.58 -10.18
CA GLN A 87 -7.46 2.62 -11.63
C GLN A 87 -8.88 3.02 -12.06
N ASP A 88 -9.89 2.64 -11.29
CA ASP A 88 -11.29 2.99 -11.58
C ASP A 88 -11.58 4.50 -11.36
N ARG A 89 -10.68 5.23 -10.69
CA ARG A 89 -10.87 6.63 -10.27
C ARG A 89 -9.85 7.60 -10.87
N LEU A 90 -8.62 7.14 -11.10
CA LEU A 90 -7.51 7.99 -11.51
C LEU A 90 -7.53 8.27 -13.02
N PRO A 91 -7.07 9.46 -13.45
CA PRO A 91 -6.82 9.75 -14.85
C PRO A 91 -5.79 8.81 -15.49
N GLU A 92 -5.73 8.79 -16.83
CA GLU A 92 -4.61 8.17 -17.55
C GLU A 92 -3.31 8.97 -17.33
N ASN A 93 -2.17 8.29 -17.38
CA ASN A 93 -0.81 8.88 -17.19
C ASN A 93 -0.58 9.45 -15.78
N THR A 94 -0.98 8.69 -14.77
CA THR A 94 -0.70 9.01 -13.36
C THR A 94 0.15 7.91 -12.72
N VAL A 95 0.82 8.26 -11.63
CA VAL A 95 1.35 7.27 -10.67
C VAL A 95 0.71 7.47 -9.31
N SER A 96 0.61 6.38 -8.56
CA SER A 96 -0.08 6.30 -7.28
C SER A 96 0.54 5.19 -6.43
N LEU A 97 0.06 4.97 -5.21
CA LEU A 97 0.67 3.99 -4.30
C LEU A 97 0.65 2.58 -4.90
N PHE A 98 -0.46 2.16 -5.49
CA PHE A 98 -0.61 0.83 -6.10
C PHE A 98 -0.15 0.77 -7.58
N TYR A 99 0.39 1.86 -8.12
CA TYR A 99 1.00 1.88 -9.45
C TYR A 99 2.06 2.98 -9.61
N LEU A 100 3.33 2.63 -9.45
CA LEU A 100 4.49 3.53 -9.58
C LEU A 100 5.07 3.60 -11.01
N GLY A 101 4.34 3.06 -11.98
CA GLY A 101 4.77 2.97 -13.38
C GLY A 101 5.42 1.62 -13.73
N PRO A 102 5.48 1.28 -15.03
CA PRO A 102 5.72 -0.08 -15.50
C PRO A 102 7.09 -0.64 -15.11
N THR A 103 8.12 0.21 -15.06
CA THR A 103 9.48 -0.22 -14.69
C THR A 103 9.56 -0.59 -13.22
N ALA A 104 8.98 0.24 -12.33
CA ALA A 104 8.96 -0.03 -10.90
C ALA A 104 8.11 -1.25 -10.57
N GLU A 105 6.92 -1.37 -11.17
CA GLU A 105 6.06 -2.55 -10.96
C GLU A 105 6.75 -3.85 -11.40
N SER A 106 7.45 -3.85 -12.53
CA SER A 106 8.17 -5.05 -13.00
C SER A 106 9.30 -5.46 -12.04
N GLN A 107 9.93 -4.50 -11.35
CA GLN A 107 10.95 -4.78 -10.34
C GLN A 107 10.33 -5.32 -9.06
N ILE A 108 9.23 -4.73 -8.59
CA ILE A 108 8.48 -5.20 -7.42
C ILE A 108 7.98 -6.63 -7.67
N ASP A 109 7.38 -6.89 -8.83
CA ASP A 109 6.91 -8.23 -9.21
C ASP A 109 8.05 -9.25 -9.20
N ALA A 110 9.22 -8.89 -9.73
CA ALA A 110 10.38 -9.78 -9.74
C ALA A 110 10.87 -10.16 -8.33
N GLU A 111 10.82 -9.22 -7.38
CA GLU A 111 11.14 -9.50 -5.97
C GLU A 111 10.09 -10.42 -5.33
N LEU A 112 8.80 -10.21 -5.62
CA LEU A 112 7.72 -11.04 -5.07
C LEU A 112 7.68 -12.46 -5.66
N GLU A 113 8.15 -12.67 -6.89
CA GLU A 113 8.34 -14.00 -7.46
C GLU A 113 9.46 -14.80 -6.75
N ASN A 114 10.36 -14.13 -6.02
CA ASN A 114 11.43 -14.78 -5.26
C ASN A 114 11.01 -15.21 -3.85
N ILE A 115 9.75 -14.99 -3.46
CA ILE A 115 9.24 -15.45 -2.16
C ILE A 115 9.45 -16.96 -2.03
N GLY A 116 10.37 -17.33 -1.15
CA GLY A 116 10.83 -18.72 -0.99
C GLY A 116 10.27 -19.42 0.25
N LYS A 117 9.47 -18.70 1.04
CA LYS A 117 8.89 -19.16 2.30
C LYS A 117 7.40 -18.81 2.35
N GLU A 118 6.65 -19.58 3.13
CA GLU A 118 5.19 -19.49 3.21
C GLU A 118 4.69 -19.53 4.67
N ASP A 119 5.60 -19.30 5.62
CA ASP A 119 5.35 -19.42 7.07
C ASP A 119 5.12 -18.07 7.76
N VAL A 120 4.85 -17.01 7.00
CA VAL A 120 4.60 -15.67 7.52
C VAL A 120 3.12 -15.32 7.41
N PRO A 121 2.39 -15.27 8.55
CA PRO A 121 0.96 -15.01 8.56
C PRO A 121 0.58 -13.53 8.51
N PHE A 122 1.53 -12.58 8.53
CA PHE A 122 1.26 -11.15 8.66
C PHE A 122 0.38 -10.82 9.89
N ASP A 123 0.72 -11.39 11.04
CA ASP A 123 -0.07 -11.27 12.28
C ASP A 123 -0.22 -9.80 12.73
N ALA A 124 0.81 -8.99 12.48
CA ALA A 124 0.77 -7.55 12.77
C ALA A 124 -0.38 -6.88 12.01
N LEU A 125 -0.52 -7.13 10.70
CA LEU A 125 -1.64 -6.61 9.90
C LEU A 125 -2.98 -7.20 10.34
N GLU A 126 -3.03 -8.51 10.56
CA GLU A 126 -4.26 -9.21 10.94
C GLU A 126 -4.84 -8.68 12.27
N SER A 127 -3.96 -8.29 13.19
CA SER A 127 -4.33 -7.70 14.48
C SER A 127 -4.87 -6.26 14.40
N LEU A 128 -4.64 -5.55 13.28
CA LEU A 128 -5.13 -4.19 13.10
C LEU A 128 -6.65 -4.21 12.90
N SER A 129 -7.39 -3.80 13.93
CA SER A 129 -8.83 -3.54 13.88
C SER A 129 -9.07 -2.08 14.21
N ILE A 130 -8.97 -1.20 13.21
CA ILE A 130 -8.95 0.25 13.39
C ILE A 130 -9.91 0.92 12.41
N THR A 131 -10.74 1.81 12.95
CA THR A 131 -11.64 2.67 12.20
C THR A 131 -11.24 4.12 12.45
N PHE A 132 -11.09 4.91 11.40
CA PHE A 132 -10.68 6.31 11.49
C PHE A 132 -11.88 7.23 11.32
N ASP A 133 -12.23 7.97 12.37
CA ASP A 133 -13.26 9.02 12.31
C ASP A 133 -12.69 10.37 11.83
N GLU A 134 -11.38 10.54 11.95
CA GLU A 134 -10.66 11.77 11.62
C GLU A 134 -9.43 11.46 10.75
N ALA A 135 -9.02 12.45 9.95
CA ALA A 135 -7.80 12.39 9.14
C ALA A 135 -6.54 12.49 10.01
N GLY A 136 -5.37 12.23 9.41
CA GLY A 136 -4.06 12.35 10.05
C GLY A 136 -3.55 11.05 10.69
N TRP A 137 -4.17 9.90 10.35
CA TRP A 137 -3.71 8.62 10.89
C TRP A 137 -2.34 8.20 10.35
N ALA A 138 -1.93 8.76 9.20
CA ALA A 138 -0.63 8.50 8.61
C ALA A 138 0.44 9.48 9.09
N ASP A 139 0.09 10.45 9.94
CA ASP A 139 1.02 11.43 10.50
C ASP A 139 2.05 10.68 11.35
N GLY A 140 3.33 10.76 10.96
CA GLY A 140 4.43 10.08 11.65
C GLY A 140 4.81 8.70 11.09
N LEU A 141 4.04 8.13 10.14
CA LEU A 141 4.44 6.87 9.49
C LEU A 141 5.73 6.97 8.68
N VAL A 142 6.02 8.17 8.18
CA VAL A 142 7.22 8.47 7.40
C VAL A 142 7.76 9.83 7.79
N ASP A 143 9.09 9.93 7.87
CA ASP A 143 9.81 11.20 8.04
C ASP A 143 9.83 11.97 6.72
N ASP A 144 8.67 12.45 6.25
CA ASP A 144 8.57 13.28 5.05
C ASP A 144 7.65 14.49 5.28
N THR A 145 7.85 15.52 4.45
CA THR A 145 6.99 16.72 4.49
C THR A 145 5.63 16.36 3.92
N GLU A 146 4.55 16.74 4.60
CA GLU A 146 3.18 16.61 4.08
C GLU A 146 3.11 17.17 2.65
N PRO A 147 2.54 16.43 1.68
CA PRO A 147 2.38 16.96 0.33
C PRO A 147 1.46 18.19 0.35
N ALA A 148 1.58 19.05 -0.66
CA ALA A 148 0.63 20.13 -0.85
C ALA A 148 -0.67 19.55 -1.43
N ILE A 149 -1.63 19.21 -0.56
CA ILE A 149 -2.87 18.51 -0.94
C ILE A 149 -4.04 19.51 -1.02
N ASP A 150 -4.86 19.43 -2.07
CA ASP A 150 -6.24 19.92 -2.01
C ASP A 150 -7.14 18.84 -1.39
N THR A 151 -7.44 19.00 -0.10
CA THR A 151 -8.13 17.99 0.73
C THR A 151 -9.64 17.87 0.43
N THR A 152 -10.16 18.68 -0.50
CA THR A 152 -11.60 18.69 -0.79
C THR A 152 -12.03 17.56 -1.72
N GLU A 153 -11.12 17.06 -2.57
CA GLU A 153 -11.45 16.07 -3.61
C GLU A 153 -11.22 14.62 -3.15
N THR A 154 -12.06 13.69 -3.64
CA THR A 154 -11.89 12.25 -3.36
C THR A 154 -10.70 11.63 -4.11
N VAL A 155 -10.31 12.27 -5.20
CA VAL A 155 -9.14 11.94 -6.01
C VAL A 155 -8.21 13.13 -5.87
N MET A 156 -7.03 12.93 -5.27
CA MET A 156 -6.17 14.02 -4.81
C MET A 156 -4.88 14.04 -5.62
N GLN A 157 -4.72 15.04 -6.48
CA GLN A 157 -3.42 15.29 -7.09
C GLN A 157 -2.50 15.86 -6.01
N ILE A 158 -1.43 15.13 -5.69
CA ILE A 158 -0.47 15.52 -4.65
C ILE A 158 0.86 16.02 -5.22
N GLY A 159 1.00 15.99 -6.55
CA GLY A 159 2.11 16.60 -7.28
C GLY A 159 2.09 16.28 -8.76
N ASP A 160 3.14 16.73 -9.43
CA ASP A 160 3.39 16.50 -10.85
C ASP A 160 4.80 15.91 -11.04
N ILE A 161 4.92 15.01 -12.01
CA ILE A 161 6.19 14.46 -12.50
C ILE A 161 6.38 14.99 -13.91
N SER A 162 7.32 15.91 -14.08
CA SER A 162 7.52 16.60 -15.36
C SER A 162 8.07 15.69 -16.46
N ASP A 163 8.79 14.63 -16.10
CA ASP A 163 9.32 13.64 -17.05
C ASP A 163 9.21 12.22 -16.46
N GLU A 164 8.57 11.31 -17.20
CA GLU A 164 8.46 9.89 -16.82
C GLU A 164 9.84 9.25 -16.55
N SER A 165 10.92 9.78 -17.14
CA SER A 165 12.28 9.31 -16.90
C SER A 165 12.73 9.50 -15.43
N GLU A 166 12.11 10.42 -14.70
CA GLU A 166 12.33 10.62 -13.26
C GLU A 166 11.90 9.40 -12.44
N LEU A 167 10.92 8.62 -12.92
CA LEU A 167 10.47 7.38 -12.28
C LEU A 167 11.50 6.24 -12.36
N LYS A 168 12.62 6.44 -13.06
CA LYS A 168 13.79 5.52 -12.99
C LYS A 168 14.62 5.76 -11.73
N SER A 169 14.44 6.91 -11.07
CA SER A 169 15.13 7.25 -9.83
C SER A 169 14.46 6.55 -8.65
N ARG A 170 15.20 5.68 -7.97
CA ARG A 170 14.76 5.07 -6.71
C ARG A 170 14.39 6.10 -5.63
N ARG A 171 15.06 7.26 -5.64
CA ARG A 171 14.72 8.37 -4.73
C ARG A 171 13.33 8.91 -5.02
N THR A 172 13.03 9.15 -6.30
CA THR A 172 11.73 9.68 -6.74
C THR A 172 10.62 8.67 -6.47
N LEU A 173 10.83 7.39 -6.79
CA LEU A 173 9.85 6.33 -6.50
C LEU A 173 9.54 6.23 -5.01
N ARG A 174 10.56 6.29 -4.15
CA ARG A 174 10.40 6.29 -2.69
C ARG A 174 9.59 7.51 -2.23
N GLU A 175 9.96 8.69 -2.70
CA GLU A 175 9.29 9.95 -2.36
C GLU A 175 7.81 9.91 -2.76
N VAL A 176 7.50 9.44 -3.97
CA VAL A 176 6.11 9.26 -4.45
C VAL A 176 5.34 8.29 -3.55
N ALA A 177 5.90 7.11 -3.25
CA ALA A 177 5.22 6.11 -2.43
C ALA A 177 4.94 6.64 -1.01
N ARG A 178 5.92 7.32 -0.40
CA ARG A 178 5.80 7.93 0.93
C ARG A 178 4.76 9.04 0.97
N GLN A 179 4.79 9.96 0.02
CA GLN A 179 3.79 11.03 -0.06
C GLN A 179 2.39 10.47 -0.34
N CYS A 180 2.26 9.40 -1.14
CA CYS A 180 0.98 8.73 -1.33
C CYS A 180 0.46 8.12 -0.02
N VAL A 181 1.28 7.38 0.75
CA VAL A 181 0.81 6.79 2.02
C VAL A 181 0.45 7.86 3.05
N VAL A 182 1.18 8.97 3.13
CA VAL A 182 0.81 10.12 3.97
C VAL A 182 -0.53 10.70 3.53
N ALA A 183 -0.72 10.91 2.22
CA ALA A 183 -1.95 11.46 1.69
C ALA A 183 -3.16 10.52 1.88
N TYR A 184 -2.95 9.20 1.89
CA TYR A 184 -3.96 8.21 2.32
C TYR A 184 -4.44 8.47 3.76
N GLY A 185 -3.62 9.11 4.60
CA GLY A 185 -3.95 9.64 5.93
C GLY A 185 -5.18 10.55 5.98
N HIS A 186 -5.60 11.13 4.85
CA HIS A 186 -6.85 11.91 4.75
C HIS A 186 -8.10 11.06 4.55
N SER A 187 -7.96 9.75 4.36
CA SER A 187 -9.08 8.82 4.29
C SER A 187 -9.62 8.54 5.69
N THR A 188 -10.94 8.49 5.80
CA THR A 188 -11.66 8.11 7.01
C THR A 188 -12.62 6.96 6.71
N HIS A 189 -13.29 6.43 7.73
CA HIS A 189 -14.29 5.38 7.57
C HIS A 189 -15.34 5.77 6.52
N ASN A 190 -15.56 4.89 5.54
CA ASN A 190 -16.48 5.09 4.42
C ASN A 190 -16.16 6.30 3.52
N SER A 191 -14.98 6.91 3.66
CA SER A 191 -14.56 8.07 2.88
C SER A 191 -13.10 7.92 2.45
N LEU A 192 -12.91 7.14 1.38
CA LEU A 192 -11.62 6.96 0.72
C LEU A 192 -11.16 8.22 -0.02
N ARG A 193 -9.90 8.59 0.18
CA ARG A 193 -9.17 9.58 -0.63
C ARG A 193 -8.07 8.87 -1.41
N VAL A 194 -8.01 9.10 -2.72
CA VAL A 194 -7.05 8.43 -3.62
C VAL A 194 -5.99 9.41 -4.09
N PRO A 195 -4.77 9.37 -3.52
CA PRO A 195 -3.68 10.26 -3.91
C PRO A 195 -2.98 9.79 -5.19
N TYR A 196 -2.53 10.75 -6.00
CA TYR A 196 -1.76 10.47 -7.21
C TYR A 196 -0.85 11.62 -7.60
N TYR A 197 0.16 11.32 -8.41
CA TYR A 197 0.89 12.30 -9.19
C TYR A 197 0.45 12.23 -10.64
N ASN A 198 0.27 13.40 -11.24
CA ASN A 198 0.11 13.52 -12.67
C ASN A 198 1.49 13.42 -13.35
N ILE A 199 1.57 12.77 -14.52
CA ILE A 199 2.78 12.76 -15.34
C ILE A 199 2.56 13.72 -16.50
N ASP A 200 3.37 14.77 -16.58
CA ASP A 200 3.34 15.69 -17.71
C ASP A 200 3.73 14.97 -19.00
N ARG A 201 3.12 15.40 -20.11
CA ARG A 201 3.41 14.88 -21.45
C ARG A 201 4.56 15.58 -22.12
#